data_AF-A0A4S8HRA4-F1
#
_entry.id   AF-A0A4S8HRA4-F1
#
_cell.length_a   1.000
_cell.length_b   1.000
_cell.length_c   1.000
_cell.angle_alpha   90.00
_cell.angle_beta   90.00
_cell.angle_gamma   90.00
#
_symmetry.space_group_name_H-M   'P 1'
#
loop_
_entity.id
_entity.type
_entity.pdbx_description
1 polymer ?
#
loop_
_entity_poly.entity_id
_entity_poly.type
_entity_poly.pdbx_seq_one_letter_code
_entity_poly.pdbx_strand_id
1 'polypeptide(L)' 'MKPLFLTIGLFTTYHQDVTMWWQTFAGMLAMIKHMDTWTGKSLGAFTDKFSVNINNHGAGFYRLSAGKK' A
#
# COMPACT_ATOMS: atom_id res chain seq x y z
N MET A 1 14.56 17.11 -4.41
CA MET A 1 13.24 16.70 -3.90
C MET A 1 13.42 15.53 -2.94
N LYS A 2 12.96 15.63 -1.70
CA LYS A 2 12.98 14.51 -0.76
C LYS A 2 11.93 13.47 -1.21
N PRO A 3 12.23 12.17 -1.19
CA PRO A 3 11.23 11.14 -1.51
C PRO A 3 10.08 11.20 -0.49
N LEU A 4 8.84 11.26 -1.00
CA LEU A 4 7.65 11.17 -0.17
C LEU A 4 7.44 9.70 0.19
N PHE A 5 7.45 9.41 1.49
CA PHE A 5 7.09 8.12 2.04
C PHE A 5 5.81 8.27 2.84
N LEU A 6 4.85 7.39 2.56
CA LEU A 6 3.63 7.26 3.36
C LEU A 6 3.61 5.85 3.95
N THR A 7 3.26 5.73 5.23
CA THR A 7 3.02 4.42 5.85
C THR A 7 1.54 4.30 6.14
N ILE A 8 0.96 3.16 5.75
CA ILE A 8 -0.45 2.85 5.90
C ILE A 8 -0.62 1.57 6.72
N GLY A 9 -1.63 1.54 7.58
CA GLY A 9 -2.08 0.34 8.27
C GLY A 9 -3.48 -0.02 7.79
N LEU A 10 -3.66 -1.28 7.38
CA LEU A 10 -4.93 -1.86 7.02
C LEU A 10 -5.31 -2.90 8.06
N PHE A 11 -6.51 -2.77 8.62
CA PHE A 11 -6.99 -3.63 9.69
C PHE A 11 -8.40 -4.07 9.38
N THR A 12 -8.72 -5.32 9.66
CA THR A 12 -10.07 -5.85 9.51
C THR A 12 -10.40 -6.81 10.63
N THR A 13 -11.66 -6.77 11.07
CA THR A 13 -12.22 -7.73 12.01
C THR A 13 -12.73 -9.00 11.34
N TYR A 14 -12.79 -9.03 10.01
CA TYR A 14 -13.28 -10.15 9.20
C TYR A 14 -12.28 -10.51 8.11
N HIS A 15 -12.22 -11.78 7.69
CA HIS A 15 -11.40 -12.17 6.54
C HIS A 15 -11.97 -11.56 5.26
N GLN A 16 -11.20 -10.68 4.61
CA GLN A 16 -11.60 -10.01 3.37
C GLN A 16 -10.39 -9.51 2.58
N ASP A 17 -10.61 -9.32 1.28
CA ASP A 17 -9.68 -8.59 0.43
C ASP A 17 -9.91 -7.08 0.60
N VAL A 18 -8.88 -6.39 1.07
CA VAL A 18 -8.90 -4.93 1.22
C VAL A 18 -8.21 -4.31 0.03
N THR A 19 -8.97 -3.60 -0.81
CA THR A 19 -8.45 -2.90 -1.98
C THR A 19 -8.33 -1.40 -1.72
N MET A 20 -7.15 -0.84 -2.02
CA MET A 20 -6.87 0.57 -2.02
C MET A 20 -6.66 1.09 -3.44
N TRP A 21 -7.31 2.21 -3.74
CA TRP A 21 -7.19 2.90 -5.02
C TRP A 21 -6.25 4.10 -4.88
N TRP A 22 -5.40 4.38 -5.87
CA TRP A 22 -4.50 5.54 -5.78
C TRP A 22 -5.20 6.86 -6.02
N GLN A 23 -6.39 6.83 -6.62
CA GLN A 23 -7.26 8.01 -6.75
C GLN A 23 -7.58 8.64 -5.38
N THR A 24 -7.62 7.82 -4.32
CA THR A 24 -7.82 8.29 -2.94
C THR A 24 -6.64 9.09 -2.38
N PHE A 25 -5.45 8.97 -2.98
CA PHE A 25 -4.30 9.83 -2.66
C PHE A 25 -4.20 10.93 -3.71
N ALA A 26 -4.95 12.00 -3.48
CA ALA A 26 -5.01 13.19 -4.33
C ALA A 26 -3.60 13.62 -4.79
N GLY A 27 -3.27 13.33 -6.06
CA GLY A 27 -2.02 13.77 -6.70
C GLY A 27 -0.94 12.70 -6.94
N MET A 28 -1.10 11.45 -6.51
CA MET A 28 -0.16 10.37 -6.86
C MET A 28 -0.42 9.82 -8.28
N LEU A 29 -0.11 10.62 -9.31
CA LEU A 29 -0.09 10.20 -10.73
C LEU A 29 1.18 9.40 -11.10
N ALA A 30 1.85 8.83 -10.11
CA ALA A 30 3.12 8.14 -10.25
C ALA A 30 2.99 6.70 -9.78
N MET A 31 3.72 5.79 -10.42
CA MET A 31 3.83 4.39 -10.00
C MET A 31 4.25 4.33 -8.52
N ILE A 32 3.48 3.64 -7.68
CA ILE A 32 3.73 3.57 -6.22
C ILE A 32 4.37 2.23 -5.88
N LYS A 33 5.58 2.27 -5.32
CA LYS A 33 6.26 1.08 -4.81
C LYS A 33 5.78 0.76 -3.41
N HIS A 34 5.49 -0.53 -3.19
CA HIS A 34 4.95 -1.06 -1.95
C HIS A 34 5.98 -1.94 -1.26
N MET A 35 6.10 -1.76 0.05
CA MET A 35 6.88 -2.63 0.92
C MET A 35 6.02 -3.03 2.10
N ASP A 36 5.93 -4.33 2.34
CA ASP A 36 5.44 -4.84 3.62
C ASP A 36 6.48 -4.51 4.69
N THR A 37 6.07 -3.78 5.71
CA THR A 37 6.97 -3.34 6.79
C THR A 37 7.21 -4.42 7.84
N TRP A 38 6.38 -5.47 7.89
CA TRP A 38 6.54 -6.59 8.81
C TRP A 38 7.64 -7.52 8.31
N THR A 39 7.62 -7.83 7.01
CA THR A 39 8.60 -8.72 6.38
C THR A 39 9.75 -7.99 5.70
N GLY A 40 9.64 -6.67 5.52
CA GLY A 40 10.59 -5.86 4.74
C GLY A 40 10.56 -6.14 3.24
N LYS A 41 9.64 -6.98 2.75
CA LYS A 41 9.60 -7.41 1.34
C LYS A 41 8.94 -6.35 0.47
N SER A 42 9.54 -6.13 -0.70
CA SER A 42 8.90 -5.36 -1.77
C SER A 42 7.76 -6.18 -2.36
N LEU A 43 6.55 -5.62 -2.39
CA LEU A 43 5.36 -6.24 -2.97
C LEU A 43 5.16 -5.85 -4.44
N GLY A 44 6.01 -4.97 -4.96
CA GLY A 44 5.95 -4.48 -6.33
C GLY A 44 5.54 -3.02 -6.43
N ALA A 45 5.26 -2.60 -7.66
CA ALA A 45 4.92 -1.23 -7.98
C ALA A 45 3.59 -1.17 -8.74
N PHE A 46 2.67 -0.33 -8.29
CA PHE A 46 1.28 -0.30 -8.76
C PHE A 46 0.91 1.09 -9.24
N THR A 47 0.12 1.17 -10.31
CA THR A 47 -0.28 2.43 -10.96
C THR A 47 -1.75 2.79 -10.73
N ASP A 48 -2.60 1.81 -10.41
CA ASP A 48 -4.05 2.02 -10.23
C ASP A 48 -4.54 1.67 -8.81
N LYS A 49 -4.30 0.42 -8.38
CA LYS A 49 -4.73 -0.09 -7.08
C LYS A 49 -3.78 -1.11 -6.49
N PHE A 50 -3.95 -1.39 -5.20
CA PHE A 50 -3.32 -2.48 -4.48
C PHE A 50 -4.37 -3.19 -3.63
N SER A 51 -4.42 -4.53 -3.72
CA SER A 51 -5.34 -5.35 -2.94
C SER A 51 -4.55 -6.36 -2.14
N VAL A 52 -4.94 -6.54 -0.88
CA VAL A 52 -4.34 -7.53 0.02
C VAL A 52 -5.43 -8.33 0.70
N ASN A 53 -5.21 -9.63 0.78
CA ASN A 53 -6.01 -10.49 1.62
C ASN A 53 -5.56 -10.32 3.08
N ILE A 54 -6.48 -9.94 3.96
CA ILE A 54 -6.21 -9.83 5.39
C ILE A 54 -7.05 -10.86 6.14
N ASN A 55 -6.38 -11.64 6.97
CA ASN A 55 -6.99 -12.66 7.82
C ASN A 55 -7.99 -12.07 8.82
N ASN A 56 -8.81 -12.96 9.41
CA ASN A 56 -9.74 -12.59 10.46
C ASN A 56 -9.01 -11.96 11.65
N HIS A 57 -9.44 -10.76 12.09
CA HIS A 57 -8.73 -9.94 13.08
C HIS A 57 -7.26 -9.62 12.71
N GLY A 58 -6.95 -9.60 11.41
CA GLY A 58 -5.62 -9.37 10.88
C GLY A 58 -5.30 -7.89 10.68
N ALA A 59 -4.00 -7.66 10.50
CA ALA A 59 -3.44 -6.35 10.16
C ALA A 59 -2.38 -6.51 9.06
N GLY A 60 -2.29 -5.52 8.18
CA GLY A 60 -1.22 -5.36 7.21
C GLY A 60 -0.67 -3.95 7.26
N PHE A 61 0.64 -3.78 7.16
CA PHE A 61 1.27 -2.49 7.38
C PHE A 61 2.31 -2.24 6.29
N TYR A 62 2.06 -1.22 5.48
CA TYR A 62 2.74 -1.05 4.20
C TYR A 62 3.37 0.33 4.10
N ARG A 63 4.59 0.37 3.59
CA ARG A 63 5.26 1.60 3.21
C ARG A 63 5.08 1.83 1.71
N LEU A 64 4.58 3.00 1.38
CA LEU A 64 4.34 3.50 0.05
C LEU A 64 5.41 4.53 -0.29
N SER A 65 5.93 4.47 -1.51
CA SER A 65 6.82 5.49 -2.04
C SER A 65 6.49 5.79 -3.49
N ALA A 66 6.53 7.08 -3.85
CA ALA A 66 6.39 7.48 -5.24
C ALA A 66 7.64 7.04 -6.02
N GLY A 67 7.45 6.17 -7.02
CA GLY A 67 8.45 5.94 -8.05
C GLY A 67 8.59 7.19 -8.92
N LYS A 68 9.82 7.50 -9.36
CA LYS A 68 9.99 8.44 -10.46
C LYS A 68 9.39 7.80 -11.71
N LYS A 69 8.63 8.58 -12.49
CA LYS A 69 8.23 8.21 -13.85
C LYS A 69 9.46 7.87 -14.69
#